data_AF-A0A2M7UJI0-F1
#
_entry.id   AF-A0A2M7UJI0-F1
#
_cell.length_a   1.000
_cell.length_b   1.000
_cell.length_c   1.000
_cell.angle_alpha   90.00
_cell.angle_beta   90.00
_cell.angle_gamma   90.00
#
_symmetry.space_group_name_H-M   'P 1'
#
loop_
_entity.id
_entity.type
_entity.pdbx_description
1 polymer ?
#
loop_
_entity_poly.entity_id
_entity_poly.type
_entity_poly.pdbx_seq_one_letter_code
_entity_poly.pdbx_strand_id
1 'polypeptide(L)'
;MHDLLLAKDILTETLKQARKLNLKKISKIIVSLGHIDESHAGYDHHSLHEITPTNLKFNFNLIKTGTIAGEATLGIKPMTKSGWCLKNIYGTK
;
A
#
# COMPACT_ATOMS: atom_id res chain seq x y z
N MET A 1 6.16 13.49 3.42
CA MET A 1 6.28 12.25 2.61
C MET A 1 5.51 11.12 3.30
N HIS A 2 4.19 11.21 3.40
CA HIS A 2 3.36 10.28 4.17
C HIS A 2 2.93 9.06 3.34
N ASP A 3 2.75 9.23 2.03
CA ASP A 3 2.43 8.16 1.08
C ASP A 3 3.49 7.05 1.02
N LEU A 4 4.77 7.43 1.17
CA LEU A 4 5.88 6.47 1.17
C LEU A 4 5.86 5.60 2.43
N LEU A 5 5.46 6.17 3.58
CA LEU A 5 5.33 5.43 4.82
C LEU A 5 4.21 4.40 4.70
N LEU A 6 3.05 4.80 4.16
CA LEU A 6 1.94 3.88 3.90
C LEU A 6 2.33 2.77 2.92
N ALA A 7 3.03 3.11 1.83
CA ALA A 7 3.54 2.12 0.89
C ALA A 7 4.46 1.10 1.56
N LYS A 8 5.39 1.57 2.43
CA LYS A 8 6.28 0.72 3.23
C LYS A 8 5.50 -0.20 4.16
N ASP A 9 4.46 0.31 4.81
CA ASP A 9 3.62 -0.47 5.72
C ASP A 9 2.90 -1.60 4.96
N ILE A 10 2.29 -1.28 3.80
CA ILE A 10 1.65 -2.26 2.91
C ILE A 10 2.65 -3.32 2.45
N LEU A 11 3.85 -2.93 2.04
CA LEU A 11 4.88 -3.87 1.60
C LEU A 11 5.32 -4.79 2.75
N THR A 12 5.53 -4.22 3.94
CA THR A 12 5.94 -4.98 5.13
C THR A 12 4.89 -6.02 5.53
N GLU A 13 3.63 -5.63 5.61
CA GLU A 13 2.53 -6.55 5.91
C GLU A 13 2.36 -7.59 4.81
N THR A 14 2.55 -7.20 3.55
CA THR A 14 2.51 -8.13 2.41
C THR A 14 3.60 -9.20 2.53
N LEU A 15 4.84 -8.80 2.83
CA LEU A 15 5.96 -9.74 2.97
C LEU A 15 5.77 -10.67 4.17
N LYS A 16 5.26 -10.16 5.30
CA LYS A 16 4.90 -10.97 6.47
C LYS A 16 3.87 -12.05 6.12
N GLN A 17 2.81 -11.67 5.41
CA GLN A 17 1.78 -12.62 4.99
C GLN A 17 2.30 -13.61 3.94
N ALA A 18 3.10 -13.15 2.99
CA ALA A 18 3.73 -14.01 1.99
C ALA A 18 4.64 -15.06 2.63
N ARG A 19 5.38 -14.70 3.69
CA ARG A 19 6.19 -15.63 4.48
C ARG A 19 5.33 -16.69 5.17
N LYS A 20 4.18 -16.31 5.75
CA LYS A 20 3.22 -17.26 6.34
C LYS A 20 2.66 -18.23 5.31
N LEU A 21 2.45 -17.74 4.08
CA LEU A 21 1.92 -18.52 2.96
C LEU A 21 3.00 -19.30 2.18
N ASN A 22 4.28 -19.20 2.58
CA ASN A 22 5.44 -19.76 1.87
C ASN A 22 5.48 -19.39 0.37
N LEU A 23 5.12 -18.15 0.03
CA LEU A 23 5.20 -17.65 -1.34
C LEU A 23 6.65 -17.26 -1.66
N LYS A 24 7.19 -17.79 -2.77
CA LYS A 24 8.50 -17.42 -3.31
C LYS A 24 8.44 -16.13 -4.13
N LYS A 25 7.28 -15.84 -4.73
CA LYS A 25 7.07 -14.66 -5.57
C LYS A 25 5.64 -14.17 -5.44
N ILE A 26 5.45 -12.85 -5.46
CA ILE A 26 4.16 -12.20 -5.40
C ILE A 26 3.87 -11.57 -6.76
N SER A 27 2.72 -11.88 -7.34
CA SER A 27 2.27 -11.38 -8.64
C SER A 27 1.23 -10.26 -8.51
N LYS A 28 0.40 -10.31 -7.46
CA LYS A 28 -0.67 -9.32 -7.25
C LYS A 28 -0.96 -9.13 -5.78
N ILE A 29 -1.18 -7.88 -5.38
CA ILE A 29 -1.53 -7.48 -4.02
C ILE A 29 -2.81 -6.65 -4.12
N ILE A 30 -3.82 -6.99 -3.34
CA ILE A 30 -5.07 -6.23 -3.26
C ILE A 30 -5.13 -5.59 -1.89
N VAL A 31 -5.20 -4.26 -1.88
CA VAL A 31 -5.45 -3.47 -0.67
C VAL A 31 -6.78 -2.75 -0.82
N SER A 32 -7.49 -2.61 0.29
CA SER A 32 -8.57 -1.66 0.40
C SER A 32 -8.03 -0.37 1.00
N LEU A 33 -8.31 0.75 0.35
CA LEU A 33 -7.96 2.09 0.79
C LEU A 33 -9.25 2.87 0.98
N GLY A 34 -9.47 3.38 2.18
CA GLY A 34 -10.58 4.28 2.44
C GLY A 34 -10.09 5.72 2.51
N HIS A 35 -10.96 6.61 2.98
CA HIS A 35 -10.60 7.99 3.19
C HIS A 35 -9.51 8.09 4.26
N ILE A 36 -8.32 8.54 3.89
CA ILE A 36 -7.23 8.84 4.83
C ILE A 36 -7.07 10.35 4.83
N ASP A 37 -7.82 11.00 5.72
CA ASP A 37 -7.69 12.42 5.99
C ASP A 37 -6.64 12.60 7.08
N GLU A 38 -5.48 13.14 6.75
CA GLU A 38 -4.49 13.55 7.75
C GLU A 38 -4.93 14.89 8.36
N SER A 39 -5.97 14.83 9.18
CA SER A 39 -6.41 15.94 10.04
C SER A 39 -5.50 16.08 11.27
N HIS A 40 -4.25 16.49 11.04
CA HIS A 40 -3.33 17.02 12.06
C HIS A 40 -2.32 17.88 11.28
N ALA A 41 -2.36 19.21 11.26
CA ALA A 41 -2.63 20.15 12.32
C ALA A 41 -3.17 21.44 11.70
N GLY A 42 -4.00 22.17 12.45
CA GLY A 42 -4.49 23.47 12.00
C GLY A 42 -3.34 24.43 11.76
N TYR A 43 -3.05 24.77 10.50
CA TYR A 43 -2.50 26.03 10.00
C TYR A 43 -2.63 25.99 8.47
N ASP A 44 -3.21 27.06 7.92
CA ASP A 44 -3.02 27.54 6.54
C ASP A 44 -3.22 26.57 5.35
N HIS A 45 -4.42 26.66 4.75
CA HIS A 45 -4.66 26.89 3.32
C HIS A 45 -3.50 26.61 2.32
N HIS A 46 -3.04 25.36 2.11
CA HIS A 46 -2.61 24.84 0.77
C HIS A 46 -1.99 23.42 0.67
N SER A 47 -2.08 22.51 1.66
CA SER A 47 -1.46 21.18 1.47
C SER A 47 -2.26 20.03 2.08
N LEU A 48 -3.45 19.81 1.52
CA LEU A 48 -4.11 18.50 1.60
C LEU A 48 -3.27 17.50 0.79
N HIS A 49 -2.25 16.91 1.42
CA HIS A 49 -1.59 15.73 0.86
C HIS A 49 -2.52 14.53 1.01
N GLU A 50 -3.56 14.49 0.18
CA GLU A 50 -4.45 13.34 0.09
C GLU A 50 -3.66 12.14 -0.43
N ILE A 51 -3.74 11.01 0.28
CA ILE A 51 -3.16 9.76 -0.18
C ILE A 51 -4.01 9.23 -1.32
N THR A 52 -3.61 9.56 -2.54
CA THR A 52 -4.30 9.08 -3.74
C THR A 52 -3.84 7.66 -4.10
N PRO A 53 -4.72 6.83 -4.70
CA PRO A 53 -4.34 5.52 -5.21
C PRO A 53 -3.16 5.57 -6.19
N THR A 54 -3.06 6.64 -6.98
CA THR A 54 -1.99 6.86 -7.95
C THR A 54 -0.65 7.07 -7.26
N ASN A 55 -0.60 7.97 -6.28
CA ASN A 55 0.65 8.24 -5.54
C ASN A 55 1.09 7.02 -4.72
N LEU A 56 0.14 6.31 -4.11
CA LEU A 56 0.43 5.09 -3.37
C LEU A 56 1.01 3.99 -4.27
N LYS A 57 0.42 3.79 -5.46
CA LYS A 57 0.96 2.84 -6.46
C LYS A 57 2.36 3.22 -6.90
N PHE A 58 2.61 4.51 -7.15
CA PHE A 58 3.93 4.98 -7.57
C PHE A 58 4.99 4.73 -6.48
N ASN A 59 4.74 5.17 -5.25
CA ASN A 59 5.63 4.95 -4.12
C ASN A 59 5.85 3.45 -3.85
N PHE A 60 4.78 2.64 -3.90
CA PHE A 60 4.88 1.19 -3.76
C PHE A 60 5.76 0.57 -4.85
N ASN A 61 5.62 1.04 -6.10
CA ASN A 61 6.42 0.55 -7.22
C ASN A 61 7.92 0.86 -7.06
N LEU A 62 8.25 2.00 -6.46
CA LEU A 62 9.65 2.35 -6.15
C LEU A 62 10.26 1.42 -5.11
N ILE A 63 9.53 1.15 -4.02
CA ILE A 63 10.09 0.40 -2.88
C ILE A 63 9.99 -1.12 -3.00
N LYS A 64 9.08 -1.66 -3.84
CA LYS A 64 8.91 -3.11 -3.99
C LYS A 64 10.08 -3.76 -4.74
N THR A 65 10.82 -2.98 -5.52
CA THR A 65 11.97 -3.44 -6.30
C THR A 65 13.04 -4.02 -5.38
N GLY A 66 13.55 -5.21 -5.70
CA GLY A 66 14.51 -5.94 -4.85
C GLY A 66 13.86 -6.86 -3.80
N THR A 67 12.53 -7.00 -3.79
CA THR A 67 11.81 -7.96 -2.93
C THR A 67 11.11 -9.05 -3.75
N ILE A 68 10.54 -10.07 -3.09
CA ILE A 68 9.67 -11.06 -3.73
C ILE A 68 8.39 -10.46 -4.36
N ALA A 69 8.10 -9.19 -4.04
CA ALA A 69 7.02 -8.39 -4.63
C ALA A 69 7.51 -7.47 -5.77
N GLY A 70 8.74 -7.62 -6.25
CA GLY A 70 9.34 -6.75 -7.28
C GLY A 70 8.53 -6.66 -8.57
N GLU A 71 7.83 -7.74 -8.93
CA GLU A 71 6.95 -7.79 -10.10
C GLU A 71 5.45 -7.74 -9.73
N ALA A 72 5.13 -7.52 -8.45
CA ALA A 72 3.75 -7.52 -7.98
C ALA A 72 3.00 -6.27 -8.46
N THR A 73 1.76 -6.45 -8.93
CA THR A 73 0.85 -5.34 -9.20
C THR A 73 0.01 -5.01 -7.96
N LEU A 74 -0.06 -3.73 -7.60
CA LEU A 74 -0.88 -3.24 -6.50
C LEU A 74 -2.28 -2.84 -7.01
N GLY A 75 -3.28 -3.63 -6.66
CA GLY A 75 -4.69 -3.31 -6.85
C GLY A 75 -5.23 -2.59 -5.63
N ILE A 76 -5.81 -1.41 -5.83
CA ILE A 76 -6.44 -0.62 -4.76
C ILE A 76 -7.95 -0.67 -4.97
N LYS A 77 -8.68 -1.08 -3.95
CA LYS A 77 -10.15 -1.03 -3.90
C LYS A 77 -10.58 0.05 -2.92
N PRO A 78 -11.56 0.91 -3.25
CA PRO A 78 -12.10 1.85 -2.27
C PRO A 78 -12.77 1.09 -1.11
N MET A 79 -12.72 1.64 0.09
CA MET A 79 -13.53 1.20 1.23
C MET A 79 -14.14 2.37 1.99
N THR A 80 -15.32 2.16 2.57
CA THR A 80 -16.07 3.20 3.30
C THR A 80 -15.43 3.57 4.64
N LYS A 81 -14.64 2.66 5.21
CA LYS A 81 -13.97 2.87 6.51
C LYS A 81 -12.67 3.65 6.29
N SER A 82 -12.34 4.58 7.18
CA SER A 82 -11.04 5.27 7.14
C SER A 82 -9.86 4.32 7.34
N GLY A 83 -8.74 4.59 6.67
CA GLY A 83 -7.50 3.81 6.75
C GLY A 83 -7.29 2.85 5.58
N TRP A 84 -6.54 1.77 5.81
CA TRP A 84 -6.24 0.77 4.79
C TRP A 84 -6.28 -0.65 5.37
N CYS A 85 -6.45 -1.64 4.48
CA CYS A 85 -6.42 -3.05 4.86
C CYS A 85 -5.92 -3.92 3.71
N LEU A 86 -5.00 -4.84 4.00
CA LEU A 86 -4.58 -5.86 3.06
C LEU A 86 -5.69 -6.90 2.88
N LYS A 87 -6.22 -7.03 1.65
CA LYS A 87 -7.29 -7.98 1.34
C LYS A 87 -6.73 -9.34 0.93
N ASN A 88 -5.95 -9.36 -0.16
CA ASN A 88 -5.46 -10.60 -0.75
C ASN A 88 -4.05 -10.43 -1.31
N ILE A 89 -3.28 -11.51 -1.29
CA ILE A 89 -1.99 -11.63 -1.97
C ILE A 89 -2.06 -12.86 -2.87
N TYR A 90 -1.63 -12.69 -4.11
CA TYR A 90 -1.50 -13.76 -5.09
C TYR A 90 -0.03 -13.91 -5.46
N GLY A 91 0.43 -15.14 -5.51
CA GLY A 91 1.83 -15.45 -5.76
C GLY A 91 2.05 -16.92 -6.03
N THR A 92 3.29 -17.27 -6.34
CA THR A 92 3.73 -18.65 -6.54
C THR A 92 4.54 -19.13 -5.34
N LYS A 93 4.44 -20.43 -5.05
CA LYS A 93 5.27 -21.12 -4.05
C LYS A 93 6.55 -21.68 -4.68
#